data_AF-A0A7S1DB54-F1
#
_entry.id   AF-A0A7S1DB54-F1
#
_cell.length_a   1.000
_cell.length_b   1.000
_cell.length_c   1.000
_cell.angle_alpha   90.00
_cell.angle_beta   90.00
_cell.angle_gamma   90.00
#
_symmetry.space_group_name_H-M   'P 1'
#
loop_
_entity.id
_entity.type
_entity.pdbx_description
1 polymer ?
#
loop_
_entity_poly.entity_id
_entity_poly.type
_entity_poly.pdbx_seq_one_letter_code
_entity_poly.pdbx_strand_id
1 'polypeptide(L)'
;NNPPAKGERVEIFNQVAETRRVRDIATLVADMTGVEVNFIPNPRQEAAENELDVANEKFCNLGLDPITLDTGLFDEVTEVVKKYKTRCNPTKILPASFWNKKRAEECASLDPNSIKINVDEEVKEEVTEGA
;
A
#
# COMPACT_ATOMS: atom_id res chain seq x y z
N ASN A 1 -16.94 -13.00 -21.25
CA ASN A 1 -17.28 -14.42 -21.08
C ASN A 1 -16.32 -15.19 -21.98
N ASN A 2 -15.16 -15.61 -21.45
CA ASN A 2 -14.01 -16.08 -22.24
C ASN A 2 -13.56 -17.48 -21.76
N PRO A 3 -14.43 -18.50 -21.79
CA PRO A 3 -14.04 -19.84 -21.40
C PRO A 3 -13.04 -20.42 -22.43
N PRO A 4 -12.01 -21.18 -22.01
CA PRO A 4 -11.18 -21.95 -22.92
C PRO A 4 -12.03 -22.91 -23.76
N ALA A 5 -11.58 -23.19 -24.99
CA ALA A 5 -12.28 -24.15 -25.84
C ALA A 5 -12.18 -25.57 -25.26
N LYS A 6 -13.16 -26.42 -25.59
CA LYS A 6 -13.18 -27.79 -25.10
C LYS A 6 -11.92 -28.55 -25.57
N GLY A 7 -11.13 -29.03 -24.61
CA GLY A 7 -9.87 -29.75 -24.87
C GLY A 7 -8.63 -28.87 -24.82
N GLU A 8 -8.77 -27.56 -24.65
CA GLU A 8 -7.64 -26.68 -24.34
C GLU A 8 -7.13 -26.87 -22.92
N ARG A 9 -5.87 -26.45 -22.70
CA ARG A 9 -5.27 -26.49 -21.37
C ARG A 9 -5.92 -25.46 -20.46
N VAL A 10 -5.92 -25.76 -19.16
CA VAL A 10 -6.25 -24.77 -18.13
C VAL A 10 -5.33 -23.58 -18.31
N GLU A 11 -5.93 -22.40 -18.38
CA GLU A 11 -5.17 -21.16 -18.41
C GLU A 11 -4.97 -20.61 -17.00
N ILE A 12 -3.78 -20.06 -16.75
CA ILE A 12 -3.45 -19.34 -15.53
C ILE A 12 -3.25 -17.87 -15.92
N PHE A 13 -3.85 -16.99 -15.12
CA PHE A 13 -3.86 -15.55 -15.33
C PHE A 13 -3.32 -14.87 -14.08
N ASN A 14 -2.41 -13.92 -14.24
CA ASN A 14 -1.96 -13.06 -13.16
C ASN A 14 -2.79 -11.78 -13.17
N GLN A 15 -3.67 -11.61 -12.19
CA GLN A 15 -4.50 -10.42 -12.09
C GLN A 15 -3.74 -9.33 -11.33
N VAL A 16 -2.86 -8.64 -12.06
CA VAL A 16 -2.01 -7.57 -11.54
C VAL A 16 -1.98 -6.44 -12.57
N ALA A 17 -2.16 -5.19 -12.14
CA ALA A 17 -2.09 -4.02 -13.02
C ALA A 17 -0.62 -3.56 -13.22
N GLU A 18 0.15 -3.51 -12.14
CA GLU A 18 1.56 -3.13 -12.14
C GLU A 18 2.32 -3.81 -11.00
N THR A 19 3.66 -3.78 -11.05
CA THR A 19 4.53 -4.21 -9.95
C THR A 19 5.31 -3.01 -9.41
N ARG A 20 5.38 -2.88 -8.08
CA ARG A 20 6.13 -1.83 -7.36
C ARG A 20 6.85 -2.44 -6.16
N ARG A 21 7.98 -1.85 -5.76
CA ARG A 21 8.62 -2.21 -4.49
C ARG A 21 7.97 -1.44 -3.34
N VAL A 22 7.96 -2.01 -2.13
CA VAL A 22 7.39 -1.37 -0.93
C VAL A 22 8.04 0.00 -0.66
N ARG A 23 9.36 0.13 -0.86
CA ARG A 23 10.09 1.40 -0.68
C ARG A 23 9.65 2.49 -1.66
N ASP A 24 9.31 2.10 -2.89
CA ASP A 24 8.90 3.03 -3.94
C ASP A 24 7.48 3.55 -3.62
N ILE A 25 6.59 2.67 -3.13
CA ILE A 25 5.27 3.06 -2.63
C ILE A 25 5.38 3.99 -1.41
N ALA A 26 6.25 3.65 -0.45
CA ALA A 26 6.44 4.48 0.74
C ALA A 26 6.95 5.89 0.40
N THR A 27 7.89 5.98 -0.55
CA THR A 27 8.41 7.26 -1.05
C THR A 27 7.31 8.06 -1.74
N LEU A 28 6.52 7.42 -2.61
CA LEU A 28 5.39 8.06 -3.29
C LEU A 28 4.37 8.63 -2.29
N VAL A 29 4.02 7.88 -1.24
CA VAL A 29 3.12 8.36 -0.18
C VAL A 29 3.74 9.52 0.59
N ALA A 30 5.03 9.45 0.93
CA ALA A 30 5.73 10.53 1.63
C ALA A 30 5.76 11.82 0.80
N ASP A 31 6.07 11.74 -0.49
CA ASP A 31 6.10 12.89 -1.40
C ASP A 31 4.72 13.55 -1.52
N MET A 32 3.64 12.77 -1.53
CA MET A 32 2.27 13.27 -1.63
C MET A 32 1.73 13.87 -0.33
N THR A 33 2.17 13.36 0.83
CA THR A 33 1.59 13.71 2.13
C THR A 33 2.50 14.56 3.02
N GLY A 34 3.78 14.69 2.66
CA GLY A 34 4.79 15.42 3.42
C GLY A 34 5.25 14.72 4.71
N VAL A 35 4.91 13.45 4.90
CA VAL A 35 5.29 12.69 6.11
C VAL A 35 6.62 11.95 5.91
N GLU A 36 7.31 11.67 7.01
CA GLU A 36 8.55 10.87 6.97
C GLU A 36 8.27 9.36 6.84
N VAL A 37 9.11 8.68 6.06
CA VAL A 37 9.09 7.21 5.97
C VAL A 37 9.85 6.61 7.14
N ASN A 38 9.16 5.85 7.99
CA ASN A 38 9.79 5.09 9.06
C ASN A 38 10.12 3.65 8.60
N PHE A 39 11.41 3.35 8.42
CA PHE A 39 11.88 2.01 8.08
C PHE A 39 12.02 1.13 9.32
N ILE A 40 11.23 0.07 9.41
CA ILE A 40 11.26 -0.90 10.52
C ILE A 40 11.93 -2.22 10.12
N PRO A 41 12.44 -3.00 11.09
CA PRO A 41 12.88 -4.37 10.84
C PRO A 41 11.75 -5.22 10.21
N ASN A 42 12.08 -6.07 9.23
CA ASN A 42 11.07 -6.86 8.53
C ASN A 42 10.59 -8.05 9.41
N PRO A 43 9.30 -8.12 9.81
CA PRO A 43 8.79 -9.22 10.62
C PRO A 43 8.72 -10.57 9.88
N ARG A 44 8.96 -10.61 8.56
CA ARG A 44 8.84 -11.79 7.68
C ARG A 44 10.22 -12.30 7.21
N GLN A 45 10.30 -13.59 6.89
CA GLN A 45 11.49 -14.20 6.26
C GLN A 45 11.38 -14.13 4.73
N GLU A 46 11.38 -12.93 4.19
CA GLU A 46 11.36 -12.67 2.74
C GLU A 46 12.59 -11.84 2.33
N ALA A 47 12.87 -11.81 1.03
CA ALA A 47 13.91 -10.94 0.50
C ALA A 47 13.50 -9.47 0.73
N ALA A 48 14.45 -8.63 1.17
CA ALA A 48 14.21 -7.21 1.41
C ALA A 48 13.89 -6.45 0.11
N GLU A 49 14.35 -6.98 -1.02
CA GLU A 49 14.05 -6.52 -2.36
C GLU A 49 13.94 -7.71 -3.31
N ASN A 50 13.11 -7.57 -4.33
CA ASN A 50 13.05 -8.48 -5.46
C ASN A 50 12.81 -7.67 -6.74
N GLU A 51 13.24 -8.21 -7.87
CA GLU A 51 12.97 -7.70 -9.22
C GLU A 51 11.80 -8.46 -9.85
N LEU A 52 10.77 -8.77 -9.04
CA LEU A 52 9.63 -9.52 -9.54
C LEU A 52 8.98 -8.72 -10.66
N ASP A 53 8.91 -9.33 -11.84
CA ASP A 53 8.18 -8.82 -12.99
C ASP A 53 7.03 -9.80 -13.28
N VAL A 54 5.80 -9.30 -13.21
CA VAL A 54 4.59 -10.10 -13.35
C VAL A 54 3.94 -9.81 -14.69
N ALA A 55 3.93 -10.81 -15.58
CA ALA A 55 3.24 -10.71 -16.85
C ALA A 55 1.71 -10.72 -16.65
N ASN A 56 1.02 -9.67 -17.11
CA ASN A 56 -0.43 -9.51 -17.09
C ASN A 56 -1.07 -9.48 -18.49
N GLU A 57 -0.28 -9.73 -19.53
CA GLU A 57 -0.66 -9.61 -20.96
C GLU A 57 -1.96 -10.31 -21.31
N LYS A 58 -2.24 -11.46 -20.68
CA LYS A 58 -3.49 -12.20 -20.92
C LYS A 58 -4.73 -11.38 -20.60
N PHE A 59 -4.73 -10.61 -19.52
CA PHE A 59 -5.86 -9.74 -19.22
C PHE A 59 -5.92 -8.54 -20.16
N CYS A 60 -4.78 -7.95 -20.51
CA CYS A 60 -4.69 -6.86 -21.48
C CYS A 60 -5.24 -7.28 -22.86
N ASN A 61 -4.91 -8.49 -23.32
CA ASN A 61 -5.42 -9.09 -24.56
C ASN A 61 -6.93 -9.32 -24.54
N LEU A 62 -7.53 -9.45 -23.35
CA LEU A 62 -8.98 -9.55 -23.17
C LEU A 62 -9.66 -8.18 -23.00
N GLY A 63 -8.92 -7.08 -23.16
CA GLY A 63 -9.43 -5.71 -23.11
C GLY A 63 -9.31 -5.02 -21.75
N LEU A 64 -8.54 -5.56 -20.80
CA LEU A 64 -8.16 -4.79 -19.61
C LEU A 64 -7.25 -3.64 -20.03
N ASP A 65 -7.66 -2.41 -19.72
CA ASP A 65 -6.80 -1.23 -19.72
C ASP A 65 -6.40 -0.94 -18.26
N PRO A 66 -5.16 -1.25 -17.83
CA PRO A 66 -4.78 -1.16 -16.42
C PRO A 66 -4.79 0.27 -15.90
N ILE A 67 -5.50 0.51 -14.81
CA ILE A 67 -5.41 1.74 -14.02
C ILE A 67 -4.24 1.56 -13.04
N THR A 68 -3.20 2.37 -13.19
CA THR A 68 -2.01 2.35 -12.32
C THR A 68 -2.19 3.24 -11.11
N LEU A 69 -1.36 3.06 -10.10
CA LEU A 69 -1.36 3.77 -8.84
C LEU A 69 -1.25 5.29 -9.02
N ASP A 70 -0.50 5.74 -10.05
CA ASP A 70 -0.27 7.16 -10.34
C ASP A 70 -1.50 7.87 -10.96
N THR A 71 -2.55 7.14 -11.40
CA THR A 71 -3.69 7.75 -12.12
C THR A 71 -4.80 8.25 -11.18
N GLY A 72 -4.44 9.05 -10.17
CA GLY A 72 -5.41 9.73 -9.27
C GLY A 72 -6.05 8.85 -8.18
N LEU A 73 -5.67 7.57 -8.08
CA LEU A 73 -6.17 6.66 -7.03
C LEU A 73 -5.82 7.16 -5.62
N PHE A 74 -4.67 7.81 -5.47
CA PHE A 74 -4.22 8.30 -4.17
C PHE A 74 -5.02 9.49 -3.64
N ASP A 75 -5.59 10.32 -4.51
CA ASP A 75 -6.41 11.46 -4.08
C ASP A 75 -7.69 10.97 -3.40
N GLU A 76 -8.39 10.01 -4.02
CA GLU A 76 -9.58 9.37 -3.44
C GLU A 76 -9.24 8.69 -2.10
N VAL A 77 -8.15 7.91 -2.04
CA VAL A 77 -7.71 7.25 -0.80
C VAL A 77 -7.45 8.29 0.29
N THR A 78 -6.81 9.41 -0.04
CA THR A 78 -6.49 10.48 0.91
C THR A 78 -7.75 11.16 1.45
N GLU A 79 -8.75 11.42 0.61
CA GLU A 79 -10.05 11.96 1.04
C GLU A 79 -10.76 11.01 2.02
N VAL A 80 -10.79 9.72 1.69
CA VAL A 80 -11.39 8.68 2.56
C VAL A 80 -10.67 8.62 3.90
N VAL A 81 -9.32 8.64 3.90
CA VAL A 81 -8.52 8.63 5.13
C VAL A 81 -8.80 9.88 5.96
N LYS A 82 -8.80 11.08 5.38
CA LYS A 82 -9.11 12.34 6.09
C LYS A 82 -10.48 12.28 6.76
N LYS A 83 -11.50 11.75 6.06
CA LYS A 83 -12.88 11.63 6.55
C LYS A 83 -13.02 10.64 7.70
N TYR A 84 -12.27 9.54 7.68
CA TYR A 84 -12.44 8.42 8.63
C TYR A 84 -11.26 8.20 9.58
N LYS A 85 -10.25 9.08 9.62
CA LYS A 85 -9.04 8.94 10.45
C LYS A 85 -9.34 8.68 11.93
N THR A 86 -10.42 9.25 12.45
CA THR A 86 -10.87 9.10 13.84
C THR A 86 -11.26 7.66 14.20
N ARG A 87 -11.51 6.80 13.21
CA ARG A 87 -11.84 5.38 13.40
C ARG A 87 -10.60 4.49 13.47
N CYS A 88 -9.42 5.03 13.17
CA CYS A 88 -8.18 4.26 13.20
C CYS A 88 -7.75 4.01 14.64
N ASN A 89 -7.33 2.78 14.95
CA ASN A 89 -6.68 2.45 16.21
C ASN A 89 -5.16 2.36 15.96
N PRO A 90 -4.36 3.35 16.41
CA PRO A 90 -2.93 3.40 16.14
C PRO A 90 -2.15 2.19 16.66
N THR A 91 -2.63 1.60 17.76
CA THR A 91 -2.00 0.43 18.41
C THR A 91 -2.01 -0.84 17.56
N LYS A 92 -2.72 -0.81 16.42
CA LYS A 92 -2.85 -1.94 15.50
C LYS A 92 -2.02 -1.80 14.22
N ILE A 93 -1.24 -0.71 14.09
CA ILE A 93 -0.45 -0.44 12.87
C ILE A 93 0.85 -1.25 12.87
N LEU A 94 1.58 -1.32 13.99
CA LEU A 94 2.82 -2.07 14.06
C LEU A 94 2.59 -3.59 14.08
N PRO A 95 3.53 -4.38 13.51
CA PRO A 95 3.41 -5.82 13.47
C PRO A 95 3.43 -6.43 14.87
N ALA A 96 2.51 -7.36 15.14
CA ALA A 96 2.45 -8.15 16.37
C ALA A 96 2.73 -9.64 16.15
N SER A 97 3.13 -10.02 14.93
CA SER A 97 3.38 -11.41 14.54
C SER A 97 4.62 -11.50 13.68
N PHE A 98 5.45 -12.50 13.95
CA PHE A 98 6.77 -12.67 13.36
C PHE A 98 6.90 -14.10 12.86
N TRP A 99 7.47 -14.30 11.67
CA TRP A 99 7.57 -15.66 11.09
C TRP A 99 8.50 -16.60 11.87
N ASN A 100 9.53 -16.06 12.52
CA ASN A 100 10.48 -16.84 13.31
C ASN A 100 11.05 -16.01 14.46
N LYS A 101 11.76 -16.68 15.38
CA LYS A 101 12.36 -16.06 16.57
C LYS A 101 13.34 -14.95 16.23
N LYS A 102 14.17 -15.15 15.19
CA LYS A 102 15.12 -14.13 14.73
C LYS A 102 14.42 -12.83 14.33
N ARG A 103 13.32 -12.92 13.56
CA ARG A 103 12.52 -11.73 13.22
C ARG A 103 11.84 -11.10 14.42
N ALA A 104 11.38 -11.89 15.39
CA ALA A 104 10.82 -11.37 16.63
C ALA A 104 11.86 -10.59 17.45
N GLU A 105 13.10 -11.09 17.53
CA GLU A 105 14.23 -10.43 18.19
C GLU A 105 14.62 -9.12 17.48
N GLU A 106 14.72 -9.14 16.15
CA GLU A 106 15.00 -7.94 15.35
C GLU A 106 13.93 -6.85 15.53
N CYS A 107 12.67 -7.24 15.70
CA CYS A 107 11.54 -6.33 15.91
C CYS A 107 11.28 -5.97 17.38
N ALA A 108 12.12 -6.39 18.33
CA ALA A 108 11.83 -6.26 19.77
C ALA A 108 11.72 -4.79 20.25
N SER A 109 12.29 -3.85 19.50
CA SER A 109 12.22 -2.41 19.79
C SER A 109 10.91 -1.75 19.33
N LEU A 110 10.07 -2.45 18.55
CA LEU A 110 8.81 -1.90 18.07
C LEU A 110 7.79 -1.89 19.21
N ASP A 111 7.37 -0.69 19.64
CA ASP A 111 6.28 -0.52 20.60
C ASP A 111 4.99 -0.10 19.89
N PRO A 112 3.97 -0.99 19.79
CA PRO A 112 2.67 -0.66 19.22
C PRO A 112 1.98 0.57 19.85
N ASN A 113 2.27 0.89 21.11
CA ASN A 113 1.65 2.02 21.81
C ASN A 113 2.36 3.35 21.54
N SER A 114 3.51 3.34 20.87
CA SER A 114 4.25 4.55 20.50
C SER A 114 3.54 5.36 19.41
N ILE A 115 2.70 4.71 18.58
CA ILE A 115 2.00 5.39 17.50
C ILE A 115 0.80 6.16 18.07
N LYS A 116 0.77 7.46 17.79
CA LYS A 116 -0.35 8.35 18.11
C LYS A 116 -0.82 9.04 16.82
N ILE A 117 -2.13 9.07 16.61
CA ILE A 117 -2.72 9.93 15.57
C ILE A 117 -3.04 11.25 16.25
N ASN A 118 -2.39 12.33 15.82
CA ASN A 118 -2.77 13.67 16.24
C ASN A 118 -4.14 13.99 15.62
N VAL A 119 -5.18 14.01 16.46
CA VAL A 119 -6.55 14.30 16.03
C VAL A 119 -6.83 15.80 15.92
N ASP A 120 -5.93 16.65 16.44
CA ASP A 120 -6.23 18.07 16.75
C ASP A 120 -5.71 19.09 15.73
N GLU A 121 -5.12 18.67 14.60
CA GLU A 121 -4.85 19.63 13.50
C GLU A 121 -6.11 19.82 12.67
N GLU A 122 -6.94 20.78 13.08
CA GLU A 122 -7.82 21.51 12.18
C GLU A 122 -6.96 22.09 11.06
N VAL A 123 -7.11 21.53 9.85
CA VAL A 123 -6.64 22.19 8.63
C VAL A 123 -7.39 23.51 8.55
N LYS A 124 -6.70 24.61 8.88
CA LYS A 124 -7.22 25.95 8.61
C LYS A 124 -7.39 26.05 7.10
N GLU A 125 -8.63 25.92 6.62
CA GLU A 125 -8.97 26.37 5.28
C GLU A 125 -8.66 27.87 5.24
N GLU A 126 -7.58 28.25 4.55
CA GLU A 126 -7.43 29.61 4.05
C GLU A 126 -8.55 29.82 3.02
N VAL A 127 -9.68 30.31 3.50
CA VAL A 127 -10.68 30.95 2.66
C VAL A 127 -10.03 32.21 2.13
N THR A 128 -9.44 32.14 0.94
CA THR A 128 -9.18 33.34 0.14
C THR A 128 -10.54 33.87 -0.29
N GLU A 129 -11.10 34.80 0.49
CA GLU A 129 -12.15 35.70 0.01
C GLU A 129 -11.55 36.52 -1.15
N GLY A 130 -11.90 36.10 -2.36
CA GLY A 130 -11.70 36.88 -3.57
C GLY A 130 -12.62 38.11 -3.52
N ALA A 131 -11.98 39.27 -3.67
CA ALA A 131 -12.59 40.59 -3.81
C ALA A 131 -13.47 40.72 -5.08
#